data_AF-A0A967GIM3-F1
#
_entry.id   AF-A0A967GIM3-F1
#
_cell.length_a   1.000
_cell.length_b   1.000
_cell.length_c   1.000
_cell.angle_alpha   90.00
_cell.angle_beta   90.00
_cell.angle_gamma   90.00
#
_symmetry.space_group_name_H-M   'P 1'
#
loop_
_entity.id
_entity.type
_entity.pdbx_description
1 polymer ?
#
loop_
_entity_poly.entity_id
_entity_poly.type
_entity_poly.pdbx_seq_one_letter_code
_entity_poly.pdbx_strand_id
1 'polypeptide(L)' 'MTENNDILVLAGDGIGTEVVPVARQVMEATGGRHGVPLRFQEGLVGGAAIDAAGAPLPAETLALAKSARAVLLGSV' A
#
# COMPACT_ATOMS: atom_id res chain seq x y z
N MET A 1 3.56 21.95 -11.18
CA MET A 1 3.75 21.07 -10.01
C MET A 1 3.17 19.73 -10.41
N THR A 2 3.95 18.67 -10.42
CA THR A 2 3.45 17.32 -10.73
C THR A 2 2.78 16.78 -9.47
N GLU A 3 1.50 16.39 -9.55
CA GLU A 3 0.77 15.77 -8.43
C GLU A 3 1.49 14.48 -7.99
N ASN A 4 1.69 14.31 -6.68
CA ASN A 4 2.14 13.04 -6.12
C ASN A 4 0.97 12.05 -6.15
N ASN A 5 1.10 10.98 -6.94
CA ASN A 5 0.10 9.93 -7.12
C ASN A 5 0.59 8.57 -6.58
N ASP A 6 1.63 8.57 -5.74
CA ASP A 6 2.16 7.35 -5.13
C ASP A 6 1.23 6.88 -3.99
N ILE A 7 0.76 5.64 -4.09
CA ILE A 7 -0.05 4.95 -3.11
C ILE A 7 0.79 3.82 -2.54
N LEU A 8 1.07 3.88 -1.23
CA LEU A 8 1.69 2.76 -0.54
C LEU A 8 0.62 1.71 -0.23
N VAL A 9 0.88 0.48 -0.60
CA VAL A 9 0.00 -0.68 -0.41
C VAL A 9 0.60 -1.55 0.68
N LEU A 10 -0.14 -1.67 1.78
CA LEU A 10 0.21 -2.46 2.96
C LEU A 10 -0.85 -3.55 3.13
N ALA A 11 -0.64 -4.70 2.48
CA ALA A 11 -1.61 -5.80 2.52
C ALA A 11 -1.82 -6.35 3.94
N GLY A 12 -0.72 -6.40 4.72
CA GLY A 12 -0.71 -6.94 6.07
C GLY A 12 -0.97 -8.45 6.08
N ASP A 13 -1.83 -8.91 6.97
CA ASP A 13 -1.99 -10.31 7.35
C ASP A 13 -3.37 -10.88 7.00
N GLY A 14 -3.47 -12.20 6.97
CA GLY A 14 -4.72 -12.94 6.74
C GLY A 14 -5.45 -12.47 5.49
N ILE A 15 -6.74 -12.15 5.65
CA ILE A 15 -7.61 -11.71 4.55
C ILE A 15 -7.11 -10.42 3.87
N GLY A 16 -6.26 -9.63 4.52
CA GLY A 16 -5.65 -8.44 3.93
C GLY A 16 -4.89 -8.75 2.64
N THR A 17 -4.20 -9.89 2.61
CA THR A 17 -3.46 -10.36 1.42
C THR A 17 -4.37 -10.77 0.25
N GLU A 18 -5.64 -11.07 0.52
CA GLU A 18 -6.63 -11.48 -0.48
C GLU A 18 -7.42 -10.28 -1.02
N VAL A 19 -7.84 -9.36 -0.16
CA VAL A 19 -8.75 -8.26 -0.53
C VAL A 19 -8.01 -7.05 -1.13
N VAL A 20 -6.78 -6.79 -0.70
CA VAL A 20 -6.00 -5.62 -1.16
C VAL A 20 -5.65 -5.68 -2.66
N PRO A 21 -5.28 -6.82 -3.24
CA PRO A 21 -5.09 -6.93 -4.69
C PRO A 21 -6.35 -6.56 -5.49
N VAL A 22 -7.54 -6.94 -5.00
CA VAL A 22 -8.82 -6.60 -5.64
C VAL A 22 -9.11 -5.10 -5.53
N ALA A 23 -8.88 -4.50 -4.36
CA ALA A 23 -9.01 -3.06 -4.18
C ALA A 23 -8.08 -2.28 -5.12
N ARG A 24 -6.83 -2.72 -5.28
CA ARG A 24 -5.87 -2.13 -6.23
C ARG A 24 -6.39 -2.18 -7.67
N GLN A 25 -6.95 -3.30 -8.12
CA GLN A 25 -7.53 -3.41 -9.48
C GLN A 25 -8.66 -2.40 -9.72
N VAL A 26 -9.55 -2.22 -8.74
CA VAL A 26 -10.64 -1.23 -8.84
C VAL A 26 -10.08 0.19 -8.85
N MET A 27 -9.08 0.49 -8.02
CA MET A 27 -8.42 1.79 -7.99
C MET A 27 -7.72 2.12 -9.30
N GLU A 28 -7.03 1.14 -9.91
CA GLU A 28 -6.37 1.30 -11.21
C GLU A 28 -7.38 1.56 -12.34
N ALA A 29 -8.45 0.78 -12.41
CA ALA A 29 -9.51 0.96 -13.40
C ALA A 29 -10.21 2.34 -13.25
N THR A 30 -10.48 2.75 -12.02
CA THR A 30 -11.12 4.05 -11.72
C THR A 30 -10.17 5.21 -12.00
N GLY A 31 -8.91 5.09 -11.61
CA GLY A 31 -7.87 6.08 -11.89
C GLY A 31 -7.69 6.31 -13.38
N GLY A 32 -7.61 5.23 -14.17
CA GLY A 32 -7.58 5.30 -15.63
C GLY A 32 -8.81 5.99 -16.23
N ARG A 33 -10.02 5.66 -15.74
CA ARG A 33 -11.28 6.24 -16.22
C ARG A 33 -11.41 7.75 -15.95
N HIS A 34 -10.85 8.23 -14.84
CA HIS A 34 -10.99 9.62 -14.40
C HIS A 34 -9.74 10.48 -14.64
N GLY A 35 -8.73 9.96 -15.34
CA GLY A 35 -7.50 10.72 -15.63
C GLY A 35 -6.63 10.96 -14.39
N VAL A 36 -6.72 10.09 -13.39
CA VAL A 36 -5.91 10.13 -12.16
C VAL A 36 -5.01 8.88 -12.14
N PRO A 37 -3.87 8.88 -12.86
CA PRO A 37 -2.99 7.72 -12.91
C PRO A 37 -2.34 7.51 -11.54
N LEU A 38 -2.66 6.39 -10.89
CA LEU A 38 -2.10 6.00 -9.60
C LEU A 38 -0.84 5.16 -9.80
N ARG A 39 0.15 5.35 -8.93
CA ARG A 39 1.38 4.54 -8.88
C ARG A 39 1.40 3.81 -7.55
N PHE A 40 1.62 2.51 -7.57
CA PHE A 40 1.56 1.68 -6.38
C PHE A 40 2.96 1.22 -5.97
N GLN A 41 3.27 1.34 -4.68
CA GLN A 41 4.45 0.77 -4.05
C GLN A 41 3.99 -0.14 -2.92
N GLU A 42 4.70 -1.24 -2.68
CA GLU A 42 4.32 -2.22 -1.65
C GLU A 42 5.24 -2.09 -0.43
N GLY A 43 4.71 -2.38 0.76
CA GLY A 43 5.47 -2.38 2.00
C GLY A 43 4.95 -3.41 3.01
N LEU A 44 5.80 -3.77 3.96
CA LEU A 44 5.46 -4.75 5.00
C LEU A 44 4.83 -4.06 6.22
N VAL A 45 3.81 -4.67 6.80
CA VAL A 45 3.20 -4.27 8.07
C VAL A 45 2.68 -5.51 8.82
N GLY A 46 2.50 -5.41 10.13
CA GLY A 46 1.84 -6.45 10.93
C GLY A 46 2.69 -7.69 11.17
N GLY A 47 2.05 -8.85 11.27
CA GLY A 47 2.68 -10.16 11.45
C GLY A 47 3.69 -10.48 10.36
N ALA A 48 3.34 -10.25 9.10
CA ALA A 48 4.24 -10.43 7.96
C ALA A 48 5.52 -9.60 8.08
N ALA A 49 5.44 -8.40 8.66
CA ALA A 49 6.61 -7.58 8.93
C ALA A 49 7.44 -8.08 10.12
N ILE A 50 6.79 -8.60 11.17
CA ILE A 50 7.49 -9.24 12.28
C ILE A 50 8.30 -10.43 11.77
N ASP A 51 7.68 -11.29 10.96
CA ASP A 51 8.32 -12.50 10.43
C ASP A 51 9.52 -12.17 9.51
N ALA A 52 9.41 -11.13 8.68
CA ALA A 52 10.44 -10.78 7.70
C ALA A 52 11.53 -9.83 8.24
N ALA A 53 11.18 -8.91 9.14
CA ALA A 53 12.03 -7.79 9.55
C ALA A 53 12.15 -7.64 11.09
N GLY A 54 11.52 -8.51 11.87
CA GLY A 54 11.59 -8.49 13.33
C GLY A 54 10.82 -7.34 14.01
N ALA A 55 10.03 -6.57 13.25
CA ALA A 55 9.24 -5.46 13.77
C ALA A 55 7.91 -5.31 13.01
N PRO A 56 6.80 -4.98 13.69
CA PRO A 56 5.48 -4.86 13.06
C PRO A 56 5.36 -3.68 12.10
N LEU A 57 6.26 -2.70 12.19
CA LEU A 57 6.36 -1.57 11.28
C LEU A 57 7.84 -1.27 11.02
N PRO A 58 8.43 -1.81 9.95
CA PRO A 58 9.81 -1.54 9.57
C PRO A 58 10.02 -0.05 9.29
N ALA A 59 11.21 0.46 9.61
CA ALA A 59 11.56 1.87 9.38
C ALA A 59 11.43 2.26 7.89
N GLU A 60 11.73 1.33 6.98
CA GLU A 60 11.53 1.49 5.54
C GLU A 60 10.05 1.69 5.17
N THR A 61 9.15 0.85 5.69
CA THR A 61 7.70 1.02 5.48
C THR A 61 7.23 2.38 5.99
N LEU A 62 7.70 2.82 7.16
CA LEU A 62 7.35 4.15 7.69
C LEU A 62 7.88 5.28 6.81
N ALA A 63 9.08 5.13 6.22
CA ALA A 63 9.63 6.10 5.29
C ALA A 63 8.81 6.18 4.00
N LEU A 64 8.41 5.04 3.44
CA LEU A 64 7.51 4.96 2.28
C LEU A 64 6.14 5.60 2.59
N ALA A 65 5.58 5.34 3.77
CA ALA A 65 4.28 5.88 4.15
C ALA A 65 4.31 7.41 4.25
N LYS A 66 5.44 7.99 4.68
CA LYS A 66 5.64 9.44 4.78
C LYS A 66 5.87 10.11 3.42
N SER A 67 6.37 9.38 2.42
CA SER A 67 6.60 9.92 1.07
C SER A 67 5.40 9.72 0.13
N ALA A 68 4.55 8.73 0.42
CA ALA A 68 3.35 8.44 -0.36
C ALA A 68 2.28 9.54 -0.22
N ARG A 69 1.44 9.67 -1.25
CA ARG A 69 0.23 10.50 -1.21
C ARG A 69 -0.80 9.93 -0.25
N ALA A 70 -0.95 8.61 -0.24
CA ALA A 70 -1.90 7.89 0.60
C ALA A 70 -1.42 6.45 0.85
N VAL A 71 -2.04 5.80 1.83
CA VAL A 71 -1.79 4.40 2.19
C VAL A 71 -3.07 3.60 2.00
N LEU A 72 -3.00 2.50 1.25
CA LEU A 72 -4.01 1.45 1.20
C LEU A 72 -3.59 0.36 2.19
N LEU A 73 -4.24 0.31 3.35
CA LEU A 73 -3.98 -0.67 4.40
C LEU A 73 -5.04 -1.79 4.35
N GLY A 74 -4.58 -3.04 4.41
CA GLY A 74 -5.43 -4.23 4.53
C GLY A 74 -5.80 -4.53 5.99
N SER A 75 -5.34 -5.67 6.50
CA SER A 75 -5.62 -6.15 7.87
C SER A 75 -4.31 -6.46 8.59
N VAL A 76 -4.28 -6.35 9.93
CA VAL A 76 -3.13 -6.70 10.80
C VAL A 76 -3.60 -7.41 12.05
#